data_AF-A0A0S8EY03-F1
#
_entry.id   AF-A0A0S8EY03-F1
#
_cell.length_a   1.000
_cell.length_b   1.000
_cell.length_c   1.000
_cell.angle_alpha   90.00
_cell.angle_beta   90.00
_cell.angle_gamma   90.00
#
_symmetry.space_group_name_H-M   'P 1'
#
loop_
_entity.id
_entity.type
_entity.pdbx_description
1 polymer ?
#
loop_
_entity_poly.entity_id
_entity_poly.type
_entity_poly.pdbx_seq_one_letter_code
_entity_poly.pdbx_strand_id
1 'polypeptide(L)'
;MTPLRDRPFDAFLVFWFALFAVSSLVFEPFIVFDVDLSTTTDPFGQTWHWYASSFDPIFLDTPLWLRIMCGIDAFVFGPFYLVLIYALSRARSWIRIPALLYGAAIVYSTAVYFGYEVLDAANRTQANLLAVFLINIPFTIVPLLLLWRMRNAPAFE
;
A
#
# COMPACT_ATOMS: atom_id res chain seq x y z
N MET A 1 14.56 -9.63 -24.51
CA MET A 1 13.71 -9.30 -23.34
C MET A 1 12.30 -9.76 -23.64
N THR A 2 11.79 -10.70 -22.84
CA THR A 2 10.45 -11.24 -23.02
C THR A 2 9.39 -10.17 -22.72
N PRO A 3 8.43 -9.92 -23.62
CA PRO A 3 7.32 -8.99 -23.38
C PRO A 3 6.59 -9.26 -22.07
N LEU A 4 5.99 -8.23 -21.45
CA LEU A 4 5.23 -8.39 -20.20
C LEU A 4 4.05 -9.38 -20.35
N ARG A 5 3.45 -9.45 -21.54
CA ARG A 5 2.34 -10.37 -21.84
C ARG A 5 2.71 -11.85 -21.66
N ASP A 6 3.99 -12.16 -21.80
CA ASP A 6 4.52 -13.53 -21.64
C ASP A 6 5.08 -13.77 -20.22
N ARG A 7 4.97 -12.78 -19.32
CA ARG A 7 5.41 -12.83 -17.93
C ARG A 7 4.21 -12.59 -17.00
N PRO A 8 3.25 -13.53 -16.92
CA PRO A 8 1.97 -13.34 -16.23
C PRO A 8 2.13 -12.95 -14.75
N PHE A 9 3.17 -13.47 -14.08
CA PHE A 9 3.45 -13.11 -12.70
C PHE A 9 3.95 -11.67 -12.55
N ASP A 10 4.78 -11.18 -13.48
CA ASP A 10 5.20 -9.77 -13.48
C ASP A 10 4.01 -8.85 -13.82
N ALA A 11 3.10 -9.29 -14.70
CA ALA A 11 1.87 -8.56 -15.00
C ALA A 11 0.92 -8.48 -13.79
N PHE A 12 0.79 -9.57 -13.03
CA PHE A 12 0.06 -9.60 -11.76
C PHE A 12 0.63 -8.60 -10.75
N LEU A 13 1.96 -8.57 -10.58
CA LEU A 13 2.62 -7.61 -9.70
C LEU A 13 2.39 -6.16 -10.17
N VAL A 14 2.53 -5.90 -11.48
CA VAL A 14 2.27 -4.57 -12.07
C VAL A 14 0.83 -4.10 -11.78
N PHE A 15 -0.15 -4.99 -11.95
CA PHE A 15 -1.54 -4.67 -11.66
C PHE A 15 -1.73 -4.24 -10.18
N TRP A 16 -1.19 -5.02 -9.24
CA TRP A 16 -1.32 -4.68 -7.82
C TRP A 16 -0.56 -3.42 -7.43
N PHE A 17 0.66 -3.22 -7.94
CA PHE A 17 1.39 -1.98 -7.67
C PHE A 17 0.73 -0.76 -8.29
N ALA A 18 -0.05 -0.92 -9.38
CA ALA A 18 -0.87 0.17 -9.91
C ALA A 18 -2.02 0.51 -8.95
N LEU A 19 -2.68 -0.48 -8.37
CA LEU A 19 -3.70 -0.25 -7.34
C LEU A 19 -3.10 0.42 -6.08
N PHE A 20 -1.93 -0.02 -5.63
CA PHE A 20 -1.24 0.61 -4.50
C PHE A 20 -0.83 2.04 -4.83
N ALA A 21 -0.31 2.31 -6.03
CA ALA A 21 -0.01 3.67 -6.47
C ALA A 21 -1.24 4.58 -6.42
N VAL A 22 -2.42 4.08 -6.80
CA VAL A 22 -3.66 4.85 -6.67
C VAL A 22 -4.00 5.09 -5.20
N SER A 23 -3.94 4.06 -4.35
CA SER A 23 -4.15 4.21 -2.90
C SER A 23 -3.25 5.31 -2.33
N SER A 24 -1.95 5.20 -2.56
CA SER A 24 -0.92 6.07 -1.99
C SER A 24 -0.93 7.48 -2.54
N LEU A 25 -1.18 7.65 -3.84
CA LEU A 25 -1.09 8.97 -4.48
C LEU A 25 -2.42 9.73 -4.48
N VAL A 26 -3.55 9.05 -4.26
CA VAL A 26 -4.89 9.66 -4.29
C VAL A 26 -5.51 9.74 -2.91
N PHE A 27 -5.48 8.66 -2.13
CA PHE A 27 -6.20 8.57 -0.85
C PHE A 27 -5.36 9.02 0.34
N GLU A 28 -4.11 8.57 0.45
CA GLU A 28 -3.22 8.96 1.56
C GLU A 28 -3.04 10.49 1.72
N PRO A 29 -3.01 11.32 0.66
CA PRO A 29 -2.96 12.77 0.80
C PRO A 29 -4.10 13.37 1.63
N PHE A 30 -5.30 12.77 1.63
CA PHE A 30 -6.39 13.25 2.48
C PHE A 30 -6.03 13.16 3.97
N ILE A 31 -5.36 12.07 4.37
CA ILE A 31 -4.90 11.86 5.74
C ILE A 31 -3.68 12.75 6.04
N VAL A 32 -2.73 12.81 5.13
CA VAL A 32 -1.49 13.58 5.29
C VAL A 32 -1.75 15.07 5.45
N PHE A 33 -2.70 15.62 4.69
CA PHE A 33 -3.08 17.02 4.76
C PHE A 33 -4.20 17.33 5.75
N ASP A 34 -4.62 16.34 6.55
CA ASP A 34 -5.65 16.53 7.59
C ASP A 34 -6.99 17.00 7.05
N VAL A 35 -7.38 16.48 5.88
CA VAL A 35 -8.64 16.86 5.24
C VAL A 35 -9.79 16.25 6.03
N ASP A 36 -10.74 17.09 6.45
CA ASP A 36 -11.96 16.62 7.09
C ASP A 36 -12.83 15.86 6.07
N LEU A 37 -12.78 14.54 6.15
CA LEU A 37 -13.48 13.62 5.26
C LEU A 37 -14.99 13.81 5.25
N SER A 38 -15.57 14.24 6.38
CA SER A 38 -17.02 14.42 6.51
C SER A 38 -17.56 15.58 5.68
N THR A 39 -16.68 16.51 5.31
CA THR A 39 -17.02 17.71 4.52
C THR A 39 -16.66 17.59 3.04
N THR A 40 -16.00 16.49 2.65
CA THR A 40 -15.57 16.28 1.27
C THR A 40 -16.77 16.10 0.34
N THR A 41 -16.72 16.77 -0.82
CA THR A 41 -17.78 16.71 -1.84
C THR A 41 -17.31 16.04 -3.13
N ASP A 42 -16.00 15.83 -3.30
CA ASP A 42 -15.46 15.11 -4.44
C ASP A 42 -15.64 13.58 -4.26
N PRO A 43 -15.71 12.81 -5.36
CA PRO A 43 -15.94 11.37 -5.30
C PRO A 43 -14.87 10.59 -4.53
N PHE A 44 -13.60 11.04 -4.53
CA PHE A 44 -12.53 10.33 -3.83
C PHE A 44 -12.63 10.53 -2.33
N GLY A 45 -12.83 11.78 -1.89
CA GLY A 45 -13.08 12.10 -0.48
C GLY A 45 -14.31 11.40 0.06
N GLN A 46 -15.44 11.39 -0.67
CA GLN A 46 -16.64 10.67 -0.26
C GLN A 46 -16.42 9.16 -0.14
N THR A 47 -15.68 8.57 -1.08
CA THR A 47 -15.32 7.13 -1.02
C THR A 47 -14.45 6.84 0.20
N TRP A 48 -13.50 7.73 0.49
CA TRP A 48 -12.63 7.60 1.65
C TRP A 48 -13.37 7.76 2.97
N HIS A 49 -14.27 8.74 3.05
CA HIS A 49 -15.16 8.93 4.19
C HIS A 49 -16.04 7.70 4.43
N TRP A 50 -16.60 7.10 3.37
CA TRP A 50 -17.36 5.86 3.49
C TRP A 50 -16.51 4.71 4.03
N TYR A 51 -15.29 4.54 3.54
CA TYR A 51 -14.36 3.53 4.05
C TYR A 51 -14.05 3.73 5.54
N ALA A 52 -13.66 4.95 5.92
CA ALA A 52 -13.32 5.29 7.30
C ALA A 52 -14.50 5.13 8.25
N SER A 53 -15.69 5.60 7.87
CA SER A 53 -16.90 5.48 8.69
C SER A 53 -17.46 4.06 8.79
N SER A 54 -17.25 3.21 7.78
CA SER A 54 -17.84 1.86 7.72
C SER A 54 -16.94 0.76 8.26
N PHE A 55 -15.62 0.90 8.10
CA PHE A 55 -14.68 -0.19 8.38
C PHE A 55 -13.58 0.21 9.36
N ASP A 56 -13.00 1.40 9.19
CA ASP A 56 -11.82 1.80 9.94
C ASP A 56 -11.89 3.25 10.45
N PRO A 57 -12.56 3.48 11.60
CA PRO A 57 -12.77 4.81 12.14
C PRO A 57 -11.49 5.54 12.54
N ILE A 58 -10.34 4.84 12.64
CA ILE A 58 -9.05 5.46 12.98
C ILE A 58 -8.69 6.59 12.01
N PHE A 59 -9.17 6.51 10.76
CA PHE A 59 -8.91 7.52 9.74
C PHE A 59 -9.76 8.79 9.89
N LEU A 60 -10.82 8.76 10.72
CA LEU A 60 -11.61 9.96 11.03
C LEU A 60 -10.94 10.84 12.10
N ASP A 61 -10.12 10.26 12.97
CA ASP A 61 -9.30 10.96 13.95
C ASP A 61 -7.88 10.34 13.95
N THR A 62 -7.12 10.66 12.90
CA THR A 62 -5.88 9.94 12.61
C THR A 62 -4.78 10.32 13.60
N PRO A 63 -4.24 9.38 14.38
CA PRO A 63 -3.13 9.67 15.27
C PRO A 63 -1.87 10.05 14.48
N LEU A 64 -1.03 10.93 15.05
CA LEU A 64 0.14 11.50 14.36
C LEU A 64 1.08 10.44 13.77
N TRP A 65 1.29 9.31 14.45
CA TRP A 65 2.17 8.25 13.96
C TRP A 65 1.62 7.61 12.67
N LEU A 66 0.31 7.41 12.57
CA LEU A 66 -0.33 6.85 11.40
C LEU A 66 -0.29 7.87 10.25
N ARG A 67 -0.56 9.14 10.54
CA ARG A 67 -0.40 10.23 9.56
C ARG A 67 1.03 10.34 9.01
N ILE A 68 2.05 10.10 9.85
CA ILE A 68 3.45 10.02 9.39
C ILE A 68 3.66 8.81 8.47
N MET A 69 3.12 7.63 8.81
CA MET A 69 3.20 6.45 7.96
C MET A 69 2.52 6.67 6.59
N CYS A 70 1.31 7.22 6.60
CA CYS A 70 0.58 7.66 5.39
C CYS A 70 1.41 8.67 4.58
N GLY A 71 2.13 9.58 5.24
CA GLY A 71 3.03 10.53 4.58
C GLY A 71 4.21 9.87 3.89
N ILE A 72 4.85 8.89 4.54
CA ILE A 72 5.91 8.09 3.93
C ILE A 72 5.34 7.31 2.73
N ASP A 73 4.16 6.72 2.88
CA ASP A 73 3.51 5.99 1.79
C ASP A 73 3.16 6.90 0.61
N ALA A 74 2.56 8.06 0.84
CA ALA A 74 2.22 9.01 -0.21
C ALA A 74 3.43 9.56 -0.97
N PHE A 75 4.50 9.94 -0.27
CA PHE A 75 5.62 10.67 -0.87
C PHE A 75 6.83 9.81 -1.23
N VAL A 76 7.00 8.66 -0.59
CA VAL A 76 8.14 7.76 -0.84
C VAL A 76 7.69 6.53 -1.60
N PHE A 77 6.71 5.79 -1.06
CA PHE A 77 6.28 4.54 -1.67
C PHE A 77 5.41 4.76 -2.91
N GLY A 78 4.52 5.76 -2.90
CA GLY A 78 3.69 6.21 -4.01
C GLY A 78 4.48 6.37 -5.31
N PRO A 79 5.49 7.28 -5.35
CA PRO A 79 6.36 7.42 -6.50
C PRO A 79 7.17 6.15 -6.81
N PHE A 80 7.60 5.41 -5.78
CA PHE A 80 8.35 4.17 -5.96
C PHE A 80 7.51 3.06 -6.62
N TYR A 81 6.19 3.00 -6.40
CA TYR A 81 5.30 2.08 -7.09
C TYR A 81 5.32 2.31 -8.61
N LEU A 82 5.36 3.56 -9.06
CA LEU A 82 5.49 3.89 -10.48
C LEU A 82 6.83 3.40 -11.05
N VAL A 83 7.90 3.51 -10.28
CA VAL A 83 9.23 2.99 -10.63
C VAL A 83 9.22 1.46 -10.73
N LEU A 84 8.59 0.77 -9.77
CA LEU A 84 8.39 -0.69 -9.79
C LEU A 84 7.61 -1.13 -11.02
N ILE A 85 6.48 -0.47 -11.32
CA ILE A 85 5.65 -0.76 -12.50
C ILE A 85 6.48 -0.65 -13.78
N TYR A 86 7.22 0.44 -13.94
CA TYR A 86 8.10 0.64 -15.09
C TYR A 86 9.16 -0.47 -15.19
N ALA A 87 9.85 -0.75 -14.09
CA ALA A 87 10.94 -1.71 -14.06
C ALA A 87 10.47 -3.15 -14.33
N LEU A 88 9.35 -3.58 -13.74
CA LEU A 88 8.74 -4.88 -13.99
C LEU A 88 8.28 -5.00 -15.45
N SER A 89 7.62 -3.96 -15.96
CA SER A 89 7.12 -3.90 -17.34
C SER A 89 8.25 -3.97 -18.37
N ARG A 90 9.41 -3.37 -18.07
CA ARG A 90 10.60 -3.34 -18.94
C ARG A 90 11.69 -4.33 -18.58
N ALA A 91 11.44 -5.27 -17.65
CA ALA A 91 12.40 -6.27 -17.19
C ALA A 91 13.76 -5.68 -16.77
N ARG A 92 13.73 -4.62 -15.94
CA ARG A 92 14.94 -3.89 -15.54
C ARG A 92 15.55 -4.49 -14.26
N SER A 93 16.62 -5.28 -14.40
CA SER A 93 17.24 -6.00 -13.28
C SER A 93 17.80 -5.13 -12.15
N TRP A 94 18.08 -3.84 -12.39
CA TRP A 94 18.55 -2.92 -11.36
C TRP A 94 17.51 -2.71 -10.24
N ILE A 95 16.23 -2.95 -10.50
CA ILE A 95 15.15 -2.77 -9.51
C ILE A 95 15.23 -3.76 -8.35
N ARG A 96 16.01 -4.85 -8.49
CA ARG A 96 16.09 -5.92 -7.51
C ARG A 96 16.37 -5.41 -6.09
N ILE A 97 17.45 -4.66 -5.90
CA ILE A 97 17.84 -4.19 -4.57
C ILE A 97 16.82 -3.19 -4.00
N PRO A 98 16.38 -2.15 -4.74
CA PRO A 98 15.29 -1.29 -4.28
C PRO A 98 14.01 -2.04 -3.92
N ALA A 99 13.61 -3.03 -4.72
CA ALA A 99 12.42 -3.85 -4.49
C ALA A 99 12.52 -4.68 -3.20
N LEU A 100 13.71 -5.21 -2.88
CA LEU A 100 13.95 -5.95 -1.64
C LEU A 100 13.85 -5.03 -0.41
N LEU A 101 14.43 -3.83 -0.48
CA LEU A 101 14.35 -2.84 0.60
C LEU A 101 12.92 -2.37 0.83
N TYR A 102 12.21 -2.03 -0.24
CA TYR A 102 10.79 -1.67 -0.20
C TYR A 102 9.94 -2.79 0.39
N GLY A 103 10.13 -4.03 -0.09
CA GLY A 103 9.31 -5.16 0.36
C GLY A 103 9.49 -5.43 1.85
N ALA A 104 10.71 -5.32 2.37
CA ALA A 104 10.95 -5.42 3.81
C ALA A 104 10.30 -4.26 4.59
N ALA A 105 10.40 -3.03 4.10
CA ALA A 105 9.84 -1.85 4.76
C ALA A 105 8.31 -1.92 4.86
N ILE A 106 7.62 -2.29 3.79
CA ILE A 106 6.15 -2.41 3.81
C ILE A 106 5.70 -3.57 4.68
N VAL A 107 6.33 -4.75 4.60
CA VAL A 107 5.94 -5.87 5.48
C VAL A 107 6.11 -5.50 6.96
N TYR A 108 7.17 -4.77 7.31
CA TYR A 108 7.33 -4.22 8.65
C TYR A 108 6.21 -3.22 9.00
N SER A 109 5.93 -2.25 8.13
CA SER A 109 4.90 -1.22 8.35
C SER A 109 3.52 -1.84 8.56
N THR A 110 3.13 -2.80 7.72
CA THR A 110 1.82 -3.46 7.82
C THR A 110 1.73 -4.33 9.09
N ALA A 111 2.83 -4.95 9.52
CA ALA A 111 2.85 -5.67 10.79
C ALA A 111 2.66 -4.74 12.00
N VAL A 112 3.23 -3.54 11.96
CA VAL A 112 3.01 -2.51 13.00
C VAL A 112 1.56 -2.05 13.01
N TYR A 113 0.98 -1.76 11.84
CA TYR A 113 -0.42 -1.34 11.71
C TYR A 113 -1.39 -2.42 12.21
N PHE A 114 -1.22 -3.68 11.79
CA PHE A 114 -2.01 -4.80 12.31
C PHE A 114 -1.81 -5.03 13.81
N GLY A 115 -0.59 -4.85 14.31
CA GLY A 115 -0.32 -4.87 15.74
C GLY A 115 -1.12 -3.81 16.49
N TYR A 116 -1.17 -2.58 15.97
CA TYR A 116 -1.93 -1.49 16.57
C TYR A 116 -3.44 -1.79 16.60
N GLU A 117 -4.01 -2.22 15.47
CA GLU A 117 -5.43 -2.56 15.35
C GLU A 117 -5.88 -3.67 16.31
N VAL A 118 -5.01 -4.66 16.56
CA VAL A 118 -5.33 -5.79 17.45
C VAL A 118 -5.05 -5.48 18.92
N LEU A 119 -4.02 -4.69 19.21
CA LEU A 119 -3.59 -4.45 20.60
C LEU A 119 -4.38 -3.30 21.24
N ASP A 120 -4.76 -2.28 20.47
CA ASP A 120 -5.54 -1.17 20.98
C ASP A 120 -6.99 -1.60 21.33
N ALA A 121 -7.47 -1.17 22.49
CA ALA A 121 -8.79 -1.58 22.99
C ALA A 121 -9.93 -0.83 22.30
N ALA A 122 -9.71 0.42 21.87
CA ALA A 122 -10.72 1.20 21.16
C ALA A 122 -10.91 0.63 19.74
N ASN A 123 -9.82 0.35 19.04
CA ASN A 123 -9.88 -0.15 17.66
C ASN A 123 -10.54 -1.53 17.58
N ARG A 124 -10.22 -2.44 18.51
CA ARG A 124 -10.88 -3.76 18.58
C ARG A 124 -12.41 -3.69 18.71
N THR A 125 -12.94 -2.60 19.26
CA THR A 125 -14.37 -2.45 19.54
C THR A 125 -15.08 -1.63 18.46
N GLN A 126 -14.36 -0.70 17.82
CA GLN A 126 -14.93 0.26 16.87
C GLN A 126 -14.68 -0.11 15.41
N ALA A 127 -13.56 -0.76 15.10
CA ALA A 127 -13.20 -1.15 13.75
C ALA A 127 -13.79 -2.51 13.37
N ASN A 128 -14.13 -2.66 12.09
CA ASN A 128 -14.41 -3.97 11.52
C ASN A 128 -13.08 -4.65 11.18
N LEU A 129 -12.46 -5.28 12.19
CA LEU A 129 -11.14 -5.90 12.05
C LEU A 129 -11.06 -6.84 10.84
N LEU A 130 -12.11 -7.62 10.56
CA LEU A 130 -12.12 -8.52 9.41
C LEU A 130 -12.00 -7.75 8.09
N ALA A 131 -12.76 -6.66 7.92
CA ALA A 131 -12.67 -5.81 6.74
C ALA A 131 -11.30 -5.13 6.63
N VAL A 132 -10.79 -4.60 7.75
CA VAL A 132 -9.45 -3.99 7.83
C VAL A 132 -8.38 -4.97 7.38
N PHE A 133 -8.39 -6.20 7.88
CA PHE A 133 -7.45 -7.23 7.47
C PHE A 133 -7.62 -7.58 5.99
N LEU A 134 -8.83 -7.83 5.51
CA LEU A 134 -9.05 -8.23 4.10
C LEU A 134 -8.59 -7.15 3.11
N ILE A 135 -8.77 -5.87 3.45
CA ILE A 135 -8.39 -4.75 2.59
C ILE A 135 -6.88 -4.51 2.63
N ASN A 136 -6.23 -4.74 3.78
CA ASN A 136 -4.80 -4.50 3.96
C ASN A 136 -3.90 -5.73 3.71
N ILE A 137 -4.44 -6.96 3.73
CA ILE A 137 -3.71 -8.21 3.42
C ILE A 137 -2.95 -8.12 2.08
N PRO A 138 -3.53 -7.57 0.99
CA PRO A 138 -2.81 -7.38 -0.27
C PRO A 138 -1.49 -6.61 -0.10
N PHE A 139 -1.46 -5.57 0.75
CA PHE A 139 -0.25 -4.79 1.05
C PHE A 139 0.83 -5.61 1.79
N THR A 140 0.52 -6.77 2.34
CA THR A 140 1.52 -7.70 2.90
C THR A 140 1.89 -8.79 1.89
N ILE A 141 0.89 -9.44 1.29
CA ILE A 141 1.10 -10.61 0.43
C ILE A 141 1.81 -10.23 -0.87
N VAL A 142 1.41 -9.12 -1.51
CA VAL A 142 2.01 -8.71 -2.79
C VAL A 142 3.49 -8.32 -2.61
N PRO A 143 3.90 -7.56 -1.57
CA PRO A 143 5.32 -7.34 -1.30
C PRO A 143 6.10 -8.62 -0.99
N LEU A 144 5.53 -9.58 -0.25
CA LEU A 144 6.17 -10.89 -0.04
C LEU A 144 6.38 -11.64 -1.38
N LEU A 145 5.40 -11.60 -2.27
CA LEU A 145 5.51 -12.16 -3.62
C LEU A 145 6.58 -11.42 -4.45
N LEU A 146 6.71 -10.10 -4.31
CA LEU A 146 7.79 -9.31 -4.91
C LEU A 146 9.16 -9.72 -4.36
N LEU A 147 9.30 -9.89 -3.04
CA LEU A 147 10.55 -10.37 -2.42
C LEU A 147 10.95 -11.74 -2.98
N TRP A 148 9.99 -12.67 -3.04
CA TRP A 148 10.19 -13.98 -3.65
C TRP A 148 10.58 -13.88 -5.12
N ARG A 149 9.96 -12.97 -5.89
CA ARG A 149 10.29 -12.72 -7.30
C ARG A 149 11.72 -12.24 -7.49
N MET A 150 12.21 -11.41 -6.56
CA MET A 150 13.50 -10.72 -6.61
C MET A 150 14.64 -11.49 -5.92
N ARG A 151 14.38 -12.70 -5.41
CA ARG A 151 15.35 -13.50 -4.63
C ARG A 151 16.63 -13.84 -5.40
N ASN A 152 16.53 -14.14 -6.71
CA ASN A 152 17.67 -14.55 -7.54
C ASN A 152 18.33 -13.36 -8.24
N ALA A 153 19.63 -13.50 -8.56
CA ALA A 153 20.39 -12.55 -9.38
C ALA A 153 20.87 -13.25 -10.67
N PRO A 154 20.69 -12.64 -11.86
CA PRO A 154 19.93 -11.42 -12.13
C PRO A 154 18.42 -11.58 -11.91
N ALA A 155 17.69 -10.49 -11.65
CA ALA A 155 16.26 -10.56 -11.37
C ALA A 155 15.41 -10.94 -12.59
N PHE A 156 15.91 -10.74 -13.80
CA PHE A 156 15.27 -11.18 -15.05
C PHE A 156 16.32 -11.96 -15.84
N GLU A 157 15.96 -13.17 -16.27
CA GLU A 157 16.76 -14.02 -17.16
C GLU A 157 16.58 -13.60 -18.62
#